data_AF-A0A5F9DQX9-F1
#
_entry.id   AF-A0A5F9DQX9-F1
#
_cell.length_a   1.000
_cell.length_b   1.000
_cell.length_c   1.000
_cell.angle_alpha   90.00
_cell.angle_beta   90.00
_cell.angle_gamma   90.00
#
_symmetry.space_group_name_H-M   'P 1'
#
loop_
_entity.id
_entity.type
_entity.pdbx_description
1 polymer ?
#
loop_
_entity_poly.entity_id
_entity_poly.type
_entity_poly.pdbx_seq_one_letter_code
_entity_poly.pdbx_strand_id
1 'polypeptide(L)'
;MAAFSKYLTARNSSLAGAALLLLCLLHRRRRALGLHGKKSGKPPLQNHEKEGRKERAVVDKVFLSRLSKILKIMVPRTFCKETGYLILIAVMLVSRTYCDVWMIQNGTLIESGIIGRSRKEFKRYLFNFIAAMPLISLVNNFLKYGLNELKLCFRVRLTKYLYEEYLQAFTYYKMGNLDSRIANPDQLLTQDVEKFCNSVVDLYSNLSKPFLDIVLYIFKLTSAIGAQILRNI
;
A
#
# COMPACT_ATOMS: atom_id res chain seq x y z
N MET A 1 -49.64 -31.35 0.86
CA MET A 1 -48.44 -31.84 1.59
C MET A 1 -47.13 -31.33 0.94
N ALA A 2 -46.92 -30.00 0.84
CA ALA A 2 -45.70 -29.43 0.22
C ALA A 2 -45.01 -28.33 1.07
N ALA A 3 -45.62 -27.90 2.17
CA ALA A 3 -45.07 -26.84 3.03
C ALA A 3 -44.08 -27.34 4.10
N PHE A 4 -44.14 -28.62 4.49
CA PHE A 4 -43.28 -29.19 5.54
C PHE A 4 -41.83 -29.45 5.09
N SER A 5 -41.59 -29.65 3.78
CA SER A 5 -40.26 -29.98 3.23
C SER A 5 -39.30 -28.77 3.21
N LYS A 6 -39.82 -27.55 3.04
CA LYS A 6 -38.99 -26.33 3.07
C LYS A 6 -38.50 -25.97 4.48
N TYR A 7 -39.28 -26.28 5.52
CA TYR A 7 -38.92 -25.96 6.89
C TYR A 7 -37.86 -26.91 7.47
N LEU A 8 -37.88 -28.20 7.06
CA LEU A 8 -36.87 -29.18 7.46
C LEU A 8 -35.49 -28.90 6.81
N THR A 9 -35.49 -28.47 5.53
CA THR A 9 -34.26 -28.15 4.80
C THR A 9 -33.58 -26.88 5.30
N ALA A 10 -34.34 -25.87 5.76
CA ALA A 10 -33.78 -24.63 6.33
C ALA A 10 -33.17 -24.81 7.72
N ARG A 11 -33.70 -25.75 8.53
CA ARG A 11 -33.17 -26.03 9.87
C ARG A 11 -31.86 -26.83 9.81
N ASN A 12 -31.73 -27.74 8.84
CA ASN A 12 -30.52 -28.52 8.66
C ASN A 12 -29.37 -27.71 8.05
N SER A 13 -29.65 -26.71 7.21
CA SER A 13 -28.63 -25.81 6.66
C SER A 13 -28.11 -24.81 7.70
N SER A 14 -28.96 -24.31 8.59
CA SER A 14 -28.51 -23.45 9.70
C SER A 14 -27.72 -24.25 10.75
N LEU A 15 -28.13 -25.50 11.04
CA LEU A 15 -27.35 -26.40 11.91
C LEU A 15 -26.00 -26.78 11.28
N ALA A 16 -25.96 -27.03 9.97
CA ALA A 16 -24.71 -27.34 9.28
C ALA A 16 -23.75 -26.14 9.27
N GLY A 17 -24.28 -24.93 9.07
CA GLY A 17 -23.51 -23.68 9.18
C GLY A 17 -22.97 -23.45 10.60
N ALA A 18 -23.79 -23.67 11.63
CA ALA A 18 -23.38 -23.55 13.03
C ALA A 18 -22.35 -24.62 13.43
N ALA A 19 -22.51 -25.86 12.94
CA ALA A 19 -21.56 -26.95 13.15
C ALA A 19 -20.21 -26.66 12.48
N LEU A 20 -20.20 -26.13 11.25
CA LEU A 20 -18.99 -25.71 10.54
C LEU A 20 -18.30 -24.53 11.23
N LEU A 21 -19.06 -23.54 11.73
CA LEU A 21 -18.50 -22.43 12.51
C LEU A 21 -17.91 -22.91 13.84
N LEU A 22 -18.58 -23.82 14.55
CA LEU A 22 -18.06 -24.44 15.77
C LEU A 22 -16.80 -25.28 15.48
N LEU A 23 -16.78 -26.05 14.40
CA LEU A 23 -15.59 -26.80 13.97
C LEU A 23 -14.45 -25.85 13.59
N CYS A 24 -14.73 -24.77 12.86
CA CYS A 24 -13.73 -23.76 12.53
C CYS A 24 -13.20 -23.06 13.78
N LEU A 25 -14.06 -22.69 14.72
CA LEU A 25 -13.66 -22.08 15.99
C LEU A 25 -12.85 -23.04 16.86
N LEU A 26 -13.25 -24.31 16.96
CA LEU A 26 -12.50 -25.34 17.69
C LEU A 26 -11.16 -25.64 17.02
N HIS A 27 -11.09 -25.69 15.69
CA HIS A 27 -9.84 -25.89 14.96
C HIS A 27 -8.90 -24.69 15.12
N ARG A 28 -9.45 -23.47 15.14
CA ARG A 28 -8.69 -22.23 15.40
C ARG A 28 -8.19 -22.18 16.85
N ARG A 29 -8.98 -22.66 17.81
CA ARG A 29 -8.59 -22.76 19.24
C ARG A 29 -7.55 -23.85 19.48
N ARG A 30 -7.64 -25.01 18.81
CA ARG A 30 -6.59 -26.06 18.85
C ARG A 30 -5.28 -25.56 18.25
N ARG A 31 -5.31 -24.80 17.14
CA ARG A 31 -4.09 -24.16 16.60
C ARG A 31 -3.52 -23.09 17.52
N ALA A 32 -4.35 -22.36 18.27
CA ALA A 32 -3.89 -21.40 19.27
C ALA A 32 -3.26 -22.08 20.50
N LEU A 33 -3.81 -23.22 20.96
CA LEU A 33 -3.21 -24.00 22.06
C LEU A 33 -1.95 -24.78 21.65
N GLY A 34 -1.85 -25.24 20.40
CA GLY A 34 -0.67 -25.95 19.89
C GLY A 34 0.58 -25.07 19.75
N LEU A 35 0.43 -23.73 19.76
CA LEU A 35 1.54 -22.78 19.62
C LEU A 35 2.19 -22.40 20.96
N HIS A 36 1.62 -22.81 22.10
CA HIS A 36 2.06 -22.36 23.43
C HIS A 36 2.71 -23.48 24.28
N GLY A 37 3.03 -24.62 23.67
CA GLY A 37 3.57 -25.81 24.37
C GLY A 37 5.05 -26.13 24.14
N LYS A 38 5.83 -25.30 23.45
CA LYS A 38 7.26 -25.61 23.23
C LYS A 38 8.15 -24.37 23.12
N LYS A 39 8.72 -23.95 24.25
CA LYS A 39 10.11 -23.40 24.38
C LYS A 39 10.41 -23.04 25.84
N SER A 40 10.88 -24.04 26.58
CA SER A 40 11.85 -23.87 27.67
C SER A 40 13.03 -24.78 27.33
N GLY A 41 14.24 -24.22 27.23
CA GLY A 41 15.47 -24.97 26.91
C GLY A 41 16.47 -24.16 26.06
N LYS A 42 17.65 -23.90 26.63
CA LYS A 42 18.81 -23.14 26.09
C LYS A 42 19.45 -23.79 24.83
N PRO A 43 20.29 -23.06 24.06
CA PRO A 43 20.74 -23.48 22.73
C PRO A 43 22.02 -24.33 22.76
N PRO A 44 22.28 -25.16 21.74
CA PRO A 44 23.63 -25.47 21.30
C PRO A 44 23.90 -24.91 19.88
N LEU A 45 25.11 -24.37 19.74
CA LEU A 45 25.77 -24.07 18.47
C LEU A 45 25.79 -25.29 17.54
N GLN A 46 25.45 -25.10 16.26
CA GLN A 46 26.21 -25.73 15.17
C GLN A 46 25.98 -25.02 13.83
N ASN A 47 27.11 -24.64 13.22
CA ASN A 47 27.25 -24.30 11.81
C ASN A 47 26.77 -25.45 10.93
N HIS A 48 26.01 -25.13 9.89
CA HIS A 48 26.05 -25.88 8.63
C HIS A 48 25.72 -24.93 7.47
N GLU A 49 26.74 -24.66 6.66
CA GLU A 49 26.56 -24.32 5.26
C GLU A 49 25.78 -25.45 4.56
N LYS A 50 24.73 -25.10 3.80
CA LYS A 50 24.59 -25.39 2.36
C LYS A 50 23.15 -25.15 1.87
N GLU A 51 23.12 -24.74 0.60
CA GLU A 51 22.05 -24.85 -0.40
C GLU A 51 21.02 -23.72 -0.55
N GLY A 52 21.22 -22.97 -1.65
CA GLY A 52 20.31 -22.02 -2.23
C GLY A 52 19.00 -22.66 -2.71
N ARG A 53 18.04 -22.74 -1.80
CA ARG A 53 16.63 -22.60 -2.16
C ARG A 53 16.29 -21.12 -2.04
N LYS A 54 15.73 -20.55 -3.11
CA LYS A 54 15.10 -19.23 -3.09
C LYS A 54 13.94 -19.29 -2.10
N GLU A 55 14.24 -19.04 -0.84
CA GLU A 55 13.27 -18.88 0.23
C GLU A 55 12.36 -17.73 -0.22
N ARG A 56 11.12 -18.07 -0.56
CA ARG A 56 10.08 -17.06 -0.74
C ARG A 56 10.05 -16.32 0.59
N ALA A 57 10.51 -15.07 0.60
CA ALA A 57 10.57 -14.26 1.81
C ALA A 57 9.20 -14.32 2.50
N VAL A 58 9.10 -15.13 3.54
CA VAL A 58 7.87 -15.27 4.30
C VAL A 58 7.76 -13.95 5.06
N VAL A 59 6.77 -13.15 4.69
CA VAL A 59 6.46 -11.90 5.40
C VAL A 59 5.90 -12.30 6.75
N ASP A 60 6.79 -12.48 7.72
CA ASP A 60 6.43 -12.85 9.07
C ASP A 60 5.75 -11.69 9.80
N LYS A 61 4.84 -12.00 10.73
CA LYS A 61 4.25 -11.00 11.63
C LYS A 61 5.34 -10.24 12.41
N VAL A 62 6.46 -10.90 12.70
CA VAL A 62 7.62 -10.29 13.35
C VAL A 62 8.29 -9.27 12.42
N PHE A 63 8.39 -9.57 11.12
CA PHE A 63 8.91 -8.62 10.12
C PHE A 63 8.03 -7.38 10.05
N LEU A 64 6.71 -7.54 9.91
CA LEU A 64 5.78 -6.39 9.88
C LEU A 64 5.82 -5.56 11.16
N SER A 65 5.96 -6.21 12.33
CA SER A 65 6.11 -5.50 13.61
C SER A 65 7.39 -4.67 13.66
N ARG A 66 8.52 -5.22 13.19
CA ARG A 66 9.80 -4.49 13.09
C ARG A 66 9.72 -3.35 12.07
N LEU A 67 9.13 -3.62 10.90
CA LEU A 67 8.91 -2.62 9.86
C LEU A 67 8.06 -1.46 10.37
N SER A 68 6.97 -1.75 11.08
CA SER A 68 6.08 -0.73 11.65
C SER A 68 6.80 0.15 12.68
N LYS A 69 7.70 -0.41 13.50
CA LYS A 69 8.54 0.38 14.42
C LYS A 69 9.47 1.32 13.66
N ILE A 70 10.14 0.84 12.61
CA ILE A 70 11.01 1.67 11.78
C ILE A 70 10.20 2.77 11.07
N LEU A 71 9.04 2.43 10.51
CA LEU A 71 8.17 3.39 9.84
C LEU A 71 7.65 4.47 10.81
N LYS A 72 7.40 4.12 12.07
CA LYS A 72 7.02 5.08 13.13
C LYS A 72 8.16 6.06 13.47
N ILE A 73 9.42 5.63 13.34
CA ILE A 73 10.59 6.50 13.52
C ILE A 73 10.75 7.42 12.29
N MET A 74 10.48 6.91 11.09
CA MET A 74 10.53 7.69 9.85
C MET A 74 9.45 8.77 9.77
N VAL A 75 8.26 8.53 10.33
CA VAL A 75 7.15 9.49 10.42
C VAL A 75 6.75 9.69 11.89
N PRO A 76 7.52 10.48 12.67
CA PRO A 76 7.34 10.57 14.11
C PRO A 76 6.14 11.44 14.54
N ARG A 77 5.65 12.37 13.70
CA ARG A 77 4.48 13.23 14.01
C ARG A 77 3.71 13.61 12.74
N THR A 78 2.39 13.76 12.91
CA THR A 78 1.43 14.22 11.87
C THR A 78 1.65 15.66 11.39
N PHE A 79 2.46 16.45 12.09
CA PHE A 79 2.81 17.84 11.76
C PHE A 79 4.31 17.98 11.48
N CYS A 80 4.80 17.27 10.47
CA CYS A 80 6.18 17.41 9.99
C CYS A 80 6.21 17.55 8.46
N LYS A 81 7.34 18.02 7.91
CA LYS A 81 7.54 18.24 6.46
C LYS A 81 7.19 16.99 5.64
N GLU A 82 7.50 15.81 6.16
CA GLU A 82 7.18 14.50 5.58
C GLU A 82 5.69 14.28 5.38
N THR A 83 4.88 14.67 6.37
CA THR A 83 3.42 14.55 6.28
C THR A 83 2.87 15.52 5.22
N GLY A 84 3.49 16.69 5.09
CA GLY A 84 3.20 17.62 3.99
C GLY A 84 3.42 16.99 2.61
N TYR A 85 4.54 16.30 2.40
CA TYR A 85 4.79 15.58 1.15
C TYR A 85 3.83 14.40 0.94
N LEU A 86 3.48 13.66 1.99
CA LEU A 86 2.46 12.60 1.91
C LEU A 86 1.08 13.13 1.49
N ILE A 87 0.66 14.26 2.07
CA ILE A 87 -0.58 14.94 1.70
C ILE A 87 -0.50 15.44 0.26
N LEU A 88 0.62 16.06 -0.13
CA LEU A 88 0.85 16.51 -1.50
C LEU A 88 0.73 15.35 -2.49
N ILE A 89 1.34 14.20 -2.22
CA ILE A 89 1.21 13.00 -3.06
C ILE A 89 -0.25 12.54 -3.13
N ALA A 90 -0.97 12.51 -2.01
CA ALA A 90 -2.38 12.12 -1.98
C ALA A 90 -3.25 13.06 -2.83
N VAL A 91 -3.05 14.38 -2.70
CA VAL A 91 -3.74 15.39 -3.52
C VAL A 91 -3.38 15.23 -5.00
N MET A 92 -2.11 15.03 -5.34
CA MET A 92 -1.69 14.82 -6.73
C MET A 92 -2.28 13.56 -7.35
N LEU A 93 -2.47 12.49 -6.57
CA LEU A 93 -3.14 11.27 -7.06
C LEU A 93 -4.63 11.52 -7.36
N VAL A 94 -5.35 12.24 -6.48
CA VAL A 94 -6.75 12.61 -6.73
C VAL A 94 -6.86 13.54 -7.94
N SER A 95 -5.99 14.54 -8.04
CA SER A 95 -5.94 15.45 -9.19
C SER A 95 -5.66 14.70 -10.48
N ARG A 96 -4.77 13.71 -10.47
CA ARG A 96 -4.52 12.85 -11.62
C ARG A 96 -5.79 12.15 -12.07
N THR A 97 -6.49 11.46 -11.17
CA THR A 97 -7.70 10.74 -11.56
C THR A 97 -8.80 11.70 -12.02
N TYR A 98 -8.89 12.91 -11.44
CA TYR A 98 -9.80 13.95 -11.93
C TYR A 98 -9.46 14.37 -13.37
N CYS A 99 -8.18 14.61 -13.67
CA CYS A 99 -7.71 14.90 -15.02
C CYS A 99 -8.03 13.77 -15.99
N ASP A 100 -7.86 12.51 -15.58
CA ASP A 100 -8.17 11.34 -16.42
C ASP A 100 -9.67 11.25 -16.74
N VAL A 101 -10.54 11.47 -15.74
CA VAL A 101 -12.00 11.50 -15.95
C VAL A 101 -12.40 12.66 -16.86
N TRP A 102 -11.83 13.85 -16.65
CA TRP A 102 -12.09 15.02 -17.49
C TRP A 102 -11.65 14.77 -18.94
N MET A 103 -10.50 14.12 -19.14
CA MET A 103 -9.98 13.75 -20.46
C MET A 103 -10.94 12.78 -21.18
N ILE A 104 -11.46 11.76 -20.49
CA ILE A 104 -12.43 10.81 -21.06
C ILE A 104 -13.69 11.55 -21.52
N GLN A 105 -14.25 12.41 -20.67
CA GLN A 105 -15.47 13.16 -20.99
C GLN A 105 -15.27 14.08 -22.21
N ASN A 106 -14.17 14.84 -22.25
CA ASN A 106 -13.86 15.69 -23.39
C ASN A 106 -13.58 14.88 -24.66
N GLY A 107 -12.95 13.70 -24.54
CA GLY A 107 -12.78 12.76 -25.64
C GLY A 107 -14.11 12.36 -26.28
N THR A 108 -15.10 11.96 -25.46
CA THR A 108 -16.44 11.59 -25.97
C THR A 108 -17.19 12.77 -26.59
N LEU A 109 -17.02 13.99 -26.07
CA LEU A 109 -17.60 15.21 -26.67
C LEU A 109 -16.99 15.51 -28.05
N ILE A 110 -15.68 15.31 -28.20
CA ILE A 110 -14.99 15.43 -29.48
C ILE A 110 -15.54 14.41 -30.48
N GLU A 111 -15.66 13.14 -30.07
CA GLU A 111 -16.23 12.07 -30.89
C GLU A 111 -17.67 12.39 -31.33
N SER A 112 -18.50 12.84 -30.40
CA SER A 112 -19.89 13.24 -30.66
C SER A 112 -19.97 14.42 -31.64
N GLY A 113 -19.06 15.40 -31.53
CA GLY A 113 -18.98 16.54 -32.44
C GLY A 113 -18.52 16.17 -33.85
N ILE A 114 -17.69 15.12 -33.99
CA ILE A 114 -17.30 14.54 -35.28
C ILE A 114 -18.52 13.87 -35.93
N ILE A 115 -19.23 13.03 -35.18
CA ILE A 115 -20.42 12.30 -35.66
C ILE A 115 -21.53 13.29 -36.06
N GLY A 116 -21.75 14.33 -35.25
CA GLY A 116 -22.72 15.39 -35.52
C GLY A 116 -22.32 16.37 -36.65
N ARG A 117 -21.17 16.17 -37.30
CA ARG A 117 -20.63 16.98 -38.41
C ARG A 117 -20.54 18.49 -38.12
N SER A 118 -20.49 18.89 -36.85
CA SER A 118 -20.43 20.29 -36.43
C SER A 118 -18.98 20.76 -36.28
N ARG A 119 -18.43 21.42 -37.31
CA ARG A 119 -17.01 21.85 -37.32
C ARG A 119 -16.65 22.88 -36.24
N LYS A 120 -17.58 23.73 -35.80
CA LYS A 120 -17.33 24.76 -34.77
C LYS A 120 -17.13 24.14 -33.39
N GLU A 121 -18.07 23.29 -32.96
CA GLU A 121 -18.01 22.60 -31.67
C GLU A 121 -16.79 21.67 -31.57
N PHE A 122 -16.51 20.92 -32.64
CA PHE A 122 -15.32 20.08 -32.71
C PHE A 122 -14.02 20.86 -32.47
N LYS A 123 -13.84 22.02 -33.15
CA LYS A 123 -12.65 22.86 -32.97
C LYS A 123 -12.53 23.38 -31.54
N ARG A 124 -13.64 23.76 -30.90
CA ARG A 124 -13.66 24.24 -29.52
C ARG A 124 -13.25 23.15 -28.54
N TYR A 125 -13.80 21.94 -28.65
CA TYR A 125 -13.44 20.82 -27.79
C TYR A 125 -12.00 20.36 -28.01
N LEU A 126 -11.54 20.32 -29.27
CA LEU A 126 -10.16 19.98 -29.60
C LEU A 126 -9.18 21.00 -28.99
N PHE A 127 -9.47 22.30 -29.08
CA PHE A 127 -8.61 23.32 -28.49
C PHE A 127 -8.55 23.20 -26.96
N ASN A 128 -9.69 22.99 -26.30
CA ASN A 128 -9.73 22.73 -24.86
C ASN A 128 -8.93 21.48 -24.46
N PHE A 129 -9.00 20.41 -25.26
CA PHE A 129 -8.25 19.18 -25.03
C PHE A 129 -6.73 19.40 -25.14
N ILE A 130 -6.29 20.12 -26.18
CA ILE A 130 -4.88 20.49 -26.36
C ILE A 130 -4.40 21.38 -25.21
N ALA A 131 -5.21 22.36 -24.78
CA ALA A 131 -4.89 23.24 -23.67
C ALA A 131 -4.77 22.50 -22.32
N ALA A 132 -5.45 21.36 -22.16
CA ALA A 132 -5.38 20.54 -20.94
C ALA A 132 -4.18 19.57 -20.90
N MET A 133 -3.55 19.25 -22.03
CA MET A 133 -2.39 18.34 -22.06
C MET A 133 -1.21 18.80 -21.16
N PRO A 134 -0.80 20.09 -21.17
CA PRO A 134 0.24 20.58 -20.27
C PRO A 134 -0.11 20.39 -18.80
N LEU A 135 -1.38 20.58 -18.43
CA LEU A 135 -1.85 20.41 -17.06
C LEU A 135 -1.70 18.95 -16.59
N ILE A 136 -2.06 17.99 -17.44
CA ILE A 136 -1.91 16.55 -17.14
C ILE A 136 -0.43 16.19 -16.93
N SER A 137 0.44 16.70 -17.80
CA SER A 137 1.90 16.50 -17.67
C SER A 137 2.42 17.11 -16.38
N LEU A 138 1.96 18.31 -16.01
CA LEU A 138 2.34 18.99 -14.79
C LEU A 138 1.98 18.15 -13.55
N VAL A 139 0.74 17.65 -13.45
CA VAL A 139 0.31 16.80 -12.33
C VAL A 139 1.18 15.54 -12.21
N ASN A 140 1.53 14.90 -13.33
CA ASN A 140 2.43 13.75 -13.33
C ASN A 140 3.84 14.10 -12.82
N ASN A 141 4.39 15.25 -13.23
CA ASN A 141 5.70 15.70 -12.79
C ASN A 141 5.70 16.08 -11.31
N PHE A 142 4.66 16.77 -10.82
CA PHE A 142 4.51 17.07 -9.39
C PHE A 142 4.37 15.81 -8.54
N LEU A 143 3.65 14.79 -9.03
CA LEU A 143 3.57 13.50 -8.35
C LEU A 143 4.95 12.84 -8.23
N LYS A 144 5.74 12.82 -9.32
CA LYS A 144 7.11 12.29 -9.31
C LYS A 144 8.01 13.08 -8.37
N TYR A 145 7.92 14.40 -8.40
CA TYR A 145 8.66 15.29 -7.51
C TYR A 145 8.34 15.00 -6.04
N GLY A 146 7.06 14.94 -5.67
CA GLY A 146 6.63 14.63 -4.30
C GLY A 146 7.14 13.27 -3.81
N LEU A 147 7.14 12.25 -4.67
CA LEU A 147 7.68 10.93 -4.33
C LEU A 147 9.19 10.95 -4.09
N ASN A 148 9.94 11.68 -4.93
CA ASN A 148 11.39 11.80 -4.79
C ASN A 148 11.78 12.59 -3.53
N GLU A 149 11.10 13.69 -3.24
CA GLU A 149 11.29 14.44 -2.00
C GLU A 149 10.97 13.59 -0.77
N LEU A 150 9.90 12.79 -0.82
CA LEU A 150 9.56 11.89 0.27
C LEU A 150 10.67 10.85 0.51
N LYS A 151 11.22 10.24 -0.54
CA LYS A 151 12.37 9.31 -0.46
C LYS A 151 13.56 9.96 0.22
N LEU A 152 13.91 11.18 -0.20
CA LEU A 152 15.03 11.91 0.35
C LEU A 152 14.82 12.23 1.83
N CYS A 153 13.63 12.72 2.20
CA CYS A 153 13.32 13.08 3.57
C CYS A 153 13.35 11.87 4.52
N PHE A 154 12.77 10.75 4.07
CA PHE A 154 12.81 9.47 4.77
C PHE A 154 14.24 8.97 4.98
N ARG A 155 15.07 9.06 3.94
CA ARG A 155 16.50 8.70 4.03
C ARG A 155 17.21 9.58 5.06
N VAL A 156 17.12 10.90 4.96
CA VAL A 156 17.79 11.84 5.88
C VAL A 156 17.39 11.55 7.33
N ARG A 157 16.09 11.33 7.60
CA ARG A 157 15.60 11.10 8.96
C ARG A 157 16.06 9.76 9.53
N LEU A 158 15.95 8.69 8.74
CA LEU A 158 16.37 7.36 9.18
C LEU A 158 17.87 7.29 9.39
N THR A 159 18.66 7.84 8.45
CA THR A 159 20.11 7.92 8.56
C THR A 159 20.51 8.72 9.79
N LYS A 160 19.94 9.91 10.02
CA LYS A 160 20.27 10.73 11.20
C LYS A 160 19.99 9.99 12.52
N TYR A 161 18.83 9.35 12.64
CA TYR A 161 18.48 8.59 13.84
C TYR A 161 19.44 7.41 14.08
N LEU A 162 19.80 6.66 13.03
CA LEU A 162 20.73 5.55 13.14
C LEU A 162 22.15 6.01 13.48
N TYR A 163 22.62 7.12 12.93
CA TYR A 163 23.93 7.68 13.25
C TYR A 163 24.00 8.21 14.69
N GLU A 164 22.95 8.86 15.19
CA GLU A 164 22.88 9.30 16.59
C GLU A 164 23.00 8.11 17.56
N GLU A 165 22.27 7.02 17.31
CA GLU A 165 22.34 5.81 18.13
C GLU A 165 23.67 5.07 18.01
N TYR A 166 24.24 5.02 16.79
CA TYR A 166 25.51 4.35 16.50
C TYR A 166 26.71 5.03 17.19
N LEU A 167 26.70 6.36 17.22
CA LEU A 167 27.75 7.16 17.84
C LEU A 167 27.60 7.29 19.37
N GLN A 168 26.48 6.84 19.94
CA GLN A 168 26.23 6.93 21.38
C GLN A 168 26.97 5.82 22.17
N ALA A 169 27.59 6.21 23.30
CA ALA A 169 28.05 5.34 24.39
C ALA A 169 28.92 4.12 24.01
N PHE A 170 29.96 4.33 23.19
CA PHE A 170 30.90 3.29 22.73
C PHE A 170 30.25 2.16 21.91
N THR A 171 29.01 2.34 21.44
CA THR A 171 28.30 1.35 20.60
C THR A 171 29.09 1.06 19.33
N TYR A 172 29.64 2.11 18.69
CA TYR A 172 30.61 2.00 17.59
C TYR A 172 31.67 0.91 17.82
N TYR A 173 32.37 0.95 18.96
CA TYR A 173 33.44 0.01 19.28
C TYR A 173 32.93 -1.41 19.56
N LYS A 174 31.78 -1.53 20.24
CA LYS A 174 31.17 -2.83 20.53
C LYS A 174 30.66 -3.52 19.26
N MET A 175 30.06 -2.75 18.34
CA MET A 175 29.50 -3.28 17.09
C MET A 175 30.59 -3.68 16.09
N GLY A 176 31.70 -2.94 16.05
CA GLY A 176 32.82 -3.26 15.16
C GLY A 176 33.70 -4.42 15.62
N ASN A 177 33.93 -4.56 16.94
CA ASN A 177 34.93 -5.50 17.49
C ASN A 177 34.36 -6.63 18.35
N LEU A 178 33.13 -6.51 18.89
CA LEU A 178 32.59 -7.46 19.88
C LEU A 178 31.30 -8.18 19.42
N ASP A 179 30.56 -7.64 18.46
CA ASP A 179 29.29 -8.24 17.99
C ASP A 179 29.38 -8.71 16.54
N SER A 180 29.71 -10.00 16.35
CA SER A 180 29.80 -10.63 15.02
C SER A 180 28.43 -10.83 14.35
N ARG A 181 27.31 -10.51 15.01
CA ARG A 181 25.96 -10.72 14.44
C ARG A 181 25.59 -9.68 13.40
N ILE A 182 26.26 -8.53 13.39
CA ILE A 182 25.98 -7.42 12.48
C ILE A 182 27.21 -7.25 11.61
N ALA A 183 27.19 -7.91 10.45
CA ALA A 183 28.26 -7.77 9.47
C ALA A 183 28.16 -6.39 8.79
N ASN A 184 29.29 -5.68 8.70
CA ASN A 184 29.44 -4.41 7.96
C ASN A 184 28.42 -3.32 8.36
N PRO A 185 28.50 -2.78 9.59
CA PRO A 185 27.59 -1.72 10.05
C PRO A 185 27.60 -0.49 9.12
N ASP A 186 28.75 -0.14 8.53
CA ASP A 186 28.85 1.02 7.63
C ASP A 186 27.99 0.87 6.36
N GLN A 187 27.92 -0.35 5.81
CA GLN A 187 27.04 -0.64 4.67
C GLN A 187 25.57 -0.55 5.09
N LEU A 188 25.26 -1.02 6.29
CA LEU A 188 23.90 -1.01 6.83
C LEU A 188 23.40 0.43 7.07
N LEU A 189 24.24 1.30 7.64
CA LEU A 189 23.91 2.70 7.91
C LEU A 189 23.79 3.58 6.65
N THR A 190 24.38 3.14 5.53
CA THR A 190 24.44 3.92 4.28
C THR A 190 23.55 3.30 3.20
N GLN A 191 24.05 2.27 2.52
CA GLN A 191 23.43 1.70 1.32
C GLN A 191 22.11 0.99 1.64
N ASP A 192 22.04 0.23 2.73
CA ASP A 192 20.85 -0.55 3.03
C ASP A 192 19.70 0.34 3.50
N VAL A 193 20.00 1.39 4.26
CA VAL A 193 19.03 2.44 4.63
C VAL A 193 18.46 3.14 3.38
N GLU A 194 19.33 3.49 2.43
CA GLU A 194 18.89 4.11 1.18
C GLU A 194 17.97 3.19 0.37
N LYS A 195 18.40 1.94 0.15
CA LYS A 195 17.61 0.92 -0.57
C LYS A 195 16.27 0.65 0.12
N PHE A 196 16.28 0.59 1.46
CA PHE A 196 15.09 0.39 2.27
C PHE A 196 14.10 1.55 2.11
N CYS A 197 14.54 2.80 2.28
CA CYS A 197 13.70 3.98 2.11
C CYS A 197 13.09 4.08 0.70
N ASN A 198 13.91 3.84 -0.33
CA ASN A 198 13.44 3.83 -1.72
C ASN A 198 12.36 2.76 -1.92
N SER A 199 12.60 1.53 -1.44
CA SER A 199 11.65 0.42 -1.56
C SER A 199 10.33 0.69 -0.83
N VAL A 200 10.37 1.31 0.36
CA VAL A 200 9.16 1.67 1.12
C VAL A 200 8.31 2.70 0.37
N VAL A 201 8.92 3.75 -0.17
CA VAL A 201 8.19 4.78 -0.93
C VAL A 201 7.68 4.24 -2.26
N ASP A 202 8.47 3.41 -2.94
CA ASP A 202 8.04 2.77 -4.20
C ASP A 202 6.87 1.82 -3.96
N LEU A 203 6.91 1.03 -2.88
CA LEU A 203 5.78 0.21 -2.46
C LEU A 203 4.55 1.08 -2.18
N TYR A 204 4.71 2.17 -1.43
CA TYR A 204 3.61 3.11 -1.14
C TYR A 204 2.99 3.67 -2.42
N SER A 205 3.80 4.15 -3.37
CA SER A 205 3.33 4.67 -4.66
C SER A 205 2.62 3.60 -5.50
N ASN A 206 3.20 2.41 -5.57
CA ASN A 206 2.67 1.32 -6.41
C ASN A 206 1.38 0.72 -5.85
N LEU A 207 1.17 0.80 -4.53
CA LEU A 207 -0.10 0.41 -3.90
C LEU A 207 -1.15 1.52 -3.96
N SER A 208 -0.75 2.78 -3.77
CA SER A 208 -1.70 3.90 -3.66
C SER A 208 -2.42 4.23 -4.96
N LYS A 209 -1.73 4.14 -6.11
CA LYS A 209 -2.32 4.40 -7.44
C LYS A 209 -3.54 3.48 -7.71
N PRO A 210 -3.38 2.14 -7.76
CA PRO A 210 -4.51 1.25 -8.04
C PRO A 210 -5.58 1.30 -6.95
N PHE A 211 -5.20 1.52 -5.68
CA PHE A 211 -6.18 1.67 -4.61
C PHE A 211 -7.11 2.87 -4.85
N LEU A 212 -6.56 4.03 -5.20
CA LEU A 212 -7.36 5.21 -5.50
C LEU A 212 -8.19 5.05 -6.77
N ASP A 213 -7.65 4.40 -7.80
CA ASP A 213 -8.38 4.09 -9.03
C ASP A 213 -9.60 3.21 -8.74
N ILE A 214 -9.45 2.16 -7.92
CA ILE A 214 -10.54 1.27 -7.51
C ILE A 214 -11.61 2.03 -6.73
N VAL A 215 -11.20 2.83 -5.75
CA VAL A 215 -12.12 3.62 -4.92
C VAL A 215 -12.93 4.58 -5.79
N LEU A 216 -12.27 5.32 -6.68
CA LEU A 216 -12.94 6.26 -7.58
C LEU A 216 -13.84 5.57 -8.60
N TYR A 217 -13.42 4.41 -9.12
CA TYR A 217 -14.24 3.61 -10.01
C TYR A 217 -15.54 3.17 -9.33
N ILE A 218 -15.46 2.70 -8.09
CA ILE A 218 -16.63 2.33 -7.28
C ILE A 218 -17.53 3.55 -7.05
N PHE A 219 -16.97 4.71 -6.70
CA PHE A 219 -17.75 5.94 -6.52
C PHE A 219 -18.46 6.38 -7.81
N LYS A 220 -17.77 6.35 -8.95
CA LYS A 220 -18.33 6.71 -10.25
C LYS A 220 -19.43 5.75 -10.70
N LEU A 221 -19.22 4.44 -10.55
CA LEU A 221 -20.25 3.43 -10.84
C LEU A 221 -21.48 3.61 -9.97
N THR A 222 -21.28 3.79 -8.66
CA THR A 222 -22.39 3.97 -7.71
C THR A 222 -23.18 5.23 -8.04
N SER A 223 -22.49 6.33 -8.39
CA SER A 223 -23.16 7.57 -8.80
C SER A 223 -23.89 7.43 -10.13
N ALA A 224 -23.32 6.74 -11.13
CA ALA A 224 -23.94 6.56 -12.43
C ALA A 224 -25.18 5.66 -12.34
N ILE A 225 -25.05 4.49 -11.70
CA ILE A 225 -26.12 3.51 -11.53
C ILE A 225 -27.20 4.03 -10.59
N GLY A 226 -26.81 4.67 -9.47
CA GLY A 226 -27.75 5.29 -8.54
C GLY A 226 -28.57 6.40 -9.20
N ALA A 227 -27.95 7.24 -10.02
CA ALA A 227 -28.66 8.26 -10.79
C ALA A 227 -29.56 7.66 -11.87
N GLN A 228 -29.20 6.50 -12.44
CA GLN A 228 -30.02 5.79 -13.43
C GLN A 228 -31.26 5.14 -12.80
N ILE A 229 -31.11 4.52 -11.62
CA ILE A 229 -32.23 3.90 -10.90
C ILE A 229 -33.22 4.96 -10.43
N LEU A 230 -32.73 6.09 -9.91
CA LEU A 230 -33.60 7.18 -9.42
C LEU A 230 -34.29 7.96 -10.55
N ARG A 231 -33.80 7.87 -11.79
CA ARG A 231 -34.43 8.45 -12.98
C ARG A 231 -35.50 7.52 -13.60
N ASN A 232 -35.50 6.23 -13.25
CA ASN A 232 -36.40 5.22 -13.80
C ASN A 232 -37.52 4.80 -12.82
N ILE A 233 -37.62 5.49 -11.68
CA ILE A 233 -38.73 5.48 -10.71
C ILE A 233 -39.42 6.84 -10.83
#